data_AF-A0A9D3XQ81-F1
#
_entry.id   AF-A0A9D3XQ81-F1
#
_cell.length_a   1.000
_cell.length_b   1.000
_cell.length_c   1.000
_cell.angle_alpha   90.00
_cell.angle_beta   90.00
_cell.angle_gamma   90.00
#
_symmetry.space_group_name_H-M   'P 1'
#
loop_
_entity.id
_entity.type
_entity.pdbx_description
1 polymer ?
#
loop_
_entity_poly.entity_id
_entity_poly.type
_entity_poly.pdbx_seq_one_letter_code
_entity_poly.pdbx_strand_id
1 'polypeptide(L)'
;MARATLGSAKQRAVSPSSNEFAPSEKRLKLTQRSKCESDRTTPTQLYSIDSNSLHSDRHSPELGIIYYSDTQPLTPEEQFVVMLQHEEEIHKQEESPSESDIERYCYYIHNGIRKDMLAPQGKEVKDMILKHIPNHFLTNPNLETLLHSLTEEIQDDYHISLMKNIVDYILMDPAERERLFIGNIPRSFPQRVIRAPVPWHSVYQEIKSWNENHLFTVNPMMLMLQHLWFTEFSDLRFVRTKEMLSGDLPLLPSEFEDLVRRHCMEAHDILQNKWIPTCASLFIDQKERWLHLAPQSDYDSPKQIEEYFASVANLMSLQLREMVINSLEDLLAFFMIHKDGNDFGEPYQEMQFFVPQILIIKLNVEEPRIVFQPLWEDCWNLIYHCFMEILRSSEGLPKVEMQLFPELKKDDPTLRTVKVDESLVSEYVNKTARIFDSNVVGPQKYLNVYKKYSDLLNNSAEQDITDFLKESHSLDDFTKKIDCLTKLKKEIASMHVTVPLAMFCLDALKLNEELCNRAQKLKNKLIEFEVDENRELNKSICNQYNIIADKVSEVPLNTEELVELTAYLKKASEVTVFKLRREISEAAYRLEFLMDYADLPCMFKNMV
;
A
#
# COMPACT_ATOMS: atom_id res chain seq x y z
N MET A 1 9.09 -17.63 99.09
CA MET A 1 9.12 -18.72 98.09
C MET A 1 9.22 -18.05 96.72
N ALA A 2 10.34 -17.41 96.39
CA ALA A 2 11.65 -17.97 95.97
C ALA A 2 11.59 -18.49 94.53
N ARG A 3 12.37 -18.02 93.56
CA ARG A 3 13.40 -16.95 93.38
C ARG A 3 13.72 -17.06 91.85
N ALA A 4 13.96 -16.04 91.04
CA ALA A 4 14.87 -14.91 91.18
C ALA A 4 14.43 -13.77 90.21
N THR A 5 14.40 -12.45 90.52
CA THR A 5 15.47 -11.45 90.80
C THR A 5 16.57 -11.45 89.73
N LEU A 6 17.06 -10.35 89.11
CA LEU A 6 17.21 -8.90 89.35
C LEU A 6 17.45 -8.25 87.94
N GLY A 7 17.41 -6.94 87.67
CA GLY A 7 17.40 -5.71 88.47
C GLY A 7 17.40 -4.46 87.55
N SER A 8 16.84 -3.34 88.02
CA SER A 8 17.48 -2.03 88.26
C SER A 8 18.07 -1.34 87.00
N ALA A 9 17.73 -0.09 86.64
CA ALA A 9 17.91 1.09 87.47
C ALA A 9 17.05 2.32 87.06
N LYS A 10 16.85 3.19 88.05
CA LYS A 10 16.30 4.55 87.97
C LYS A 10 17.37 5.57 87.53
N GLN A 11 16.88 6.67 86.95
CA GLN A 11 17.41 8.05 86.92
C GLN A 11 18.64 8.38 86.05
N ARG A 12 18.43 9.27 85.06
CA ARG A 12 18.90 10.67 85.14
C ARG A 12 18.26 11.56 84.06
N ALA A 13 18.20 12.83 84.40
CA ALA A 13 17.53 13.94 83.73
C ALA A 13 18.27 14.49 82.51
N VAL A 14 17.62 15.49 81.89
CA VAL A 14 18.12 16.59 81.04
C VAL A 14 17.72 16.48 79.56
N SER A 15 16.61 17.15 79.24
CA SER A 15 16.29 17.81 77.96
C SER A 15 17.28 18.94 77.64
N PRO A 16 17.29 19.60 76.46
CA PRO A 16 16.63 19.34 75.17
C PRO A 16 17.63 19.43 73.97
N SER A 17 17.18 19.14 72.75
CA SER A 17 17.36 20.08 71.61
C SER A 17 16.70 19.53 70.34
N SER A 18 15.78 20.32 69.82
CA SER A 18 15.44 20.54 68.41
C SER A 18 16.27 19.75 67.39
N ASN A 19 15.59 18.97 66.55
CA ASN A 19 15.98 18.84 65.15
C ASN A 19 14.72 18.75 64.29
N GLU A 20 14.67 19.68 63.35
CA GLU A 20 13.76 19.77 62.23
C GLU A 20 13.69 18.42 61.50
N PHE A 21 12.48 17.98 61.17
CA PHE A 21 12.26 16.87 60.24
C PHE A 21 11.37 17.35 59.10
N ALA A 22 12.01 17.67 57.99
CA ALA A 22 11.39 17.65 56.68
C ALA A 22 11.08 16.19 56.30
N PRO A 23 9.86 15.85 55.82
CA PRO A 23 9.61 14.52 55.32
C PRO A 23 10.09 14.39 53.87
N SER A 24 11.08 13.52 53.74
CA SER A 24 11.69 12.97 52.54
C SER A 24 10.69 12.46 51.49
N GLU A 25 10.95 12.82 50.24
CA GLU A 25 10.39 12.24 49.02
C GLU A 25 10.41 10.70 49.07
N LYS A 26 9.24 10.09 49.16
CA LYS A 26 9.04 8.70 48.76
C LYS A 26 8.18 8.69 47.50
N ARG A 27 8.85 8.45 46.38
CA ARG A 27 8.27 8.06 45.09
C ARG A 27 7.23 6.95 45.32
N LEU A 28 5.96 7.30 45.24
CA LEU A 28 4.88 6.35 45.05
C LEU A 28 4.58 6.28 43.56
N LYS A 29 4.92 5.12 42.97
CA LYS A 29 4.57 4.75 41.61
C LYS A 29 3.05 4.71 41.48
N LEU A 30 2.47 5.65 40.76
CA LEU A 30 1.12 5.52 40.24
C LEU A 30 1.15 4.43 39.17
N THR A 31 0.46 3.32 39.44
CA THR A 31 0.16 2.28 38.46
C THR A 31 -0.61 2.88 37.29
N GLN A 32 0.03 2.92 36.11
CA GLN A 32 -0.60 3.20 34.83
C GLN A 32 -1.73 2.20 34.59
N ARG A 33 -2.98 2.67 34.59
CA ARG A 33 -4.10 1.98 33.96
C ARG A 33 -4.35 2.65 32.61
N SER A 34 -4.12 1.85 31.56
CA SER A 34 -4.54 2.02 30.16
C SER A 34 -4.30 3.38 29.51
N LYS A 35 -3.09 3.57 28.99
CA LYS A 35 -2.91 4.28 27.71
C LYS A 35 -3.56 3.41 26.62
N CYS A 36 -4.67 3.88 26.05
CA CYS A 36 -5.07 3.43 24.72
C CYS A 36 -4.20 4.23 23.74
N GLU A 37 -3.29 3.53 23.08
CA GLU A 37 -2.49 4.05 21.97
C GLU A 37 -3.42 4.41 20.81
N SER A 38 -3.42 5.68 20.41
CA SER A 38 -3.95 6.12 19.12
C SER A 38 -2.79 6.62 18.26
N ASP A 39 -1.85 5.72 17.96
CA ASP A 39 -0.99 5.84 16.78
C ASP A 39 -1.54 4.89 15.71
N ARG A 40 -2.53 5.40 14.97
CA ARG A 40 -2.86 4.97 13.60
C ARG A 40 -3.06 6.23 12.77
N THR A 41 -1.95 6.81 12.36
CA THR A 41 -1.91 7.79 11.28
C THR A 41 -1.78 7.03 9.96
N THR A 42 -2.91 6.70 9.35
CA THR A 42 -3.01 6.60 7.89
C THR A 42 -3.68 7.89 7.38
N PRO A 43 -3.20 8.46 6.27
CA PRO A 43 -3.43 9.86 5.93
C PRO A 43 -4.72 10.00 5.12
N THR A 44 -5.85 10.26 5.78
CA THR A 44 -7.03 10.74 5.06
C THR A 44 -6.79 12.19 4.66
N GLN A 45 -6.58 12.39 3.37
CA GLN A 45 -6.50 13.69 2.72
C GLN A 45 -7.75 14.51 3.01
N LEU A 46 -7.65 15.41 3.98
CA LEU A 46 -8.55 16.54 4.10
C LEU A 46 -8.25 17.44 2.91
N TYR A 47 -9.21 17.54 2.00
CA TYR A 47 -9.31 18.60 1.02
C TYR A 47 -8.83 19.92 1.63
N SER A 48 -7.81 20.53 1.02
CA SER A 48 -7.48 21.93 1.23
C SER A 48 -8.71 22.77 0.88
N ILE A 49 -9.53 23.03 1.89
CA ILE A 49 -10.28 24.28 1.94
C ILE A 49 -9.22 25.32 2.19
N ASP A 50 -9.03 26.19 1.19
CA ASP A 50 -8.14 27.35 1.23
C ASP A 50 -7.95 27.88 2.64
N SER A 51 -6.71 27.81 3.13
CA SER A 51 -6.22 28.34 4.40
C SER A 51 -6.32 29.88 4.49
N ASN A 52 -7.06 30.51 3.58
CA ASN A 52 -7.23 31.95 3.46
C ASN A 52 -8.66 32.44 3.77
N SER A 53 -9.59 31.59 4.24
CA SER A 53 -10.93 32.04 4.65
C SER A 53 -11.34 31.73 6.11
N LEU A 54 -10.47 31.07 6.89
CA LEU A 54 -10.66 30.85 8.33
C LEU A 54 -9.82 31.77 9.24
N HIS A 55 -9.19 32.79 8.65
CA HIS A 55 -8.85 34.03 9.37
C HIS A 55 -10.00 35.03 9.24
N SER A 56 -11.22 34.61 9.61
CA SER A 56 -12.07 35.55 10.32
C SER A 56 -11.43 35.70 11.67
N ASP A 57 -10.81 36.85 11.93
CA ASP A 57 -10.42 37.26 13.26
C ASP A 57 -11.47 36.75 14.24
N ARG A 58 -11.05 35.89 15.18
CA ARG A 58 -11.80 35.76 16.42
C ARG A 58 -11.73 37.15 17.01
N HIS A 59 -12.72 37.98 16.72
CA HIS A 59 -12.99 39.16 17.51
C HIS A 59 -13.32 38.63 18.91
N SER A 60 -12.29 38.40 19.73
CA SER A 60 -12.37 38.79 21.12
C SER A 60 -12.87 40.23 21.07
N PRO A 61 -14.11 40.52 21.52
CA PRO A 61 -14.61 41.88 21.48
C PRO A 61 -13.59 42.75 22.20
N GLU A 62 -13.12 43.81 21.54
CA GLU A 62 -12.17 44.74 22.15
C GLU A 62 -12.74 45.14 23.51
N LEU A 63 -11.94 44.97 24.57
CA LEU A 63 -12.25 45.41 25.93
C LEU A 63 -12.18 46.95 25.99
N GLY A 64 -13.00 47.61 25.16
CA GLY A 64 -13.25 49.04 25.24
C GLY A 64 -14.10 49.35 26.46
N ILE A 65 -13.87 50.53 27.04
CA ILE A 65 -14.70 51.05 28.13
C ILE A 65 -16.11 51.29 27.57
N ILE A 66 -17.05 50.40 27.89
CA ILE A 66 -18.47 50.58 27.53
C ILE A 66 -19.05 51.63 28.48
N TYR A 67 -19.44 52.79 27.95
CA TYR A 67 -20.18 53.79 28.71
C TYR A 67 -21.65 53.38 28.76
N TYR A 68 -22.09 52.86 29.90
CA TYR A 68 -23.47 52.46 30.13
C TYR A 68 -24.40 53.67 30.23
N SER A 69 -25.55 53.62 29.53
CA SER A 69 -26.69 54.48 29.84
C SER A 69 -27.81 53.61 30.40
N ASP A 70 -28.41 54.00 31.52
CA ASP A 70 -29.53 53.26 32.18
C ASP A 70 -30.80 53.15 31.32
N THR A 71 -30.80 53.70 30.11
CA THR A 71 -31.97 53.83 29.24
C THR A 71 -32.09 52.74 28.16
N GLN A 72 -31.06 51.91 27.93
CA GLN A 72 -31.10 50.85 26.90
C GLN A 72 -30.58 49.49 27.44
N PRO A 73 -31.26 48.37 27.16
CA PRO A 73 -30.76 47.04 27.53
C PRO A 73 -29.53 46.65 26.70
N LEU A 74 -28.58 45.96 27.34
CA LEU A 74 -27.35 45.46 26.72
C LEU A 74 -27.63 44.30 25.75
N THR A 75 -26.93 44.28 24.62
CA THR A 75 -26.90 43.14 23.69
C THR A 75 -26.20 41.93 24.30
N PRO A 76 -26.43 40.70 23.81
CA PRO A 76 -25.71 39.51 24.26
C PRO A 76 -24.18 39.67 24.22
N GLU A 77 -23.66 40.28 23.15
CA GLU A 77 -22.24 40.51 22.95
C GLU A 77 -21.67 41.49 23.99
N GLU A 78 -22.38 42.58 24.27
CA GLU A 78 -22.00 43.53 25.34
C GLU A 78 -22.07 42.88 26.72
N GLN A 79 -23.10 42.06 27.00
CA GLN A 79 -23.21 41.31 28.25
C GLN A 79 -22.02 40.35 28.45
N PHE A 80 -21.54 39.70 27.37
CA PHE A 80 -20.33 38.89 27.42
C PHE A 80 -19.09 39.73 27.75
N VAL A 81 -18.94 40.91 27.16
CA VAL A 81 -17.83 41.83 27.48
C VAL A 81 -17.85 42.20 28.96
N VAL A 82 -19.02 42.54 29.51
CA VAL A 82 -19.15 42.86 30.95
C VAL A 82 -18.75 41.68 31.83
N MET A 83 -19.22 40.48 31.50
CA MET A 83 -18.86 39.27 32.25
C MET A 83 -17.36 38.99 32.19
N LEU A 84 -16.74 39.14 31.02
CA LEU A 84 -15.30 38.95 30.83
C LEU A 84 -14.48 40.01 31.59
N GLN A 85 -14.91 41.27 31.59
CA GLN A 85 -14.28 42.33 32.38
C GLN A 85 -14.34 42.02 33.87
N HIS A 86 -15.50 41.58 34.37
CA HIS A 86 -15.65 41.18 35.76
C HIS A 86 -14.76 39.97 36.11
N GLU A 87 -14.69 38.98 35.23
CA GLU A 87 -13.78 37.83 35.38
C GLU A 87 -12.31 38.28 35.42
N GLU A 88 -11.89 39.18 34.54
CA GLU A 88 -10.53 39.75 34.54
C GLU A 88 -10.20 40.52 35.82
N GLU A 89 -11.15 41.29 36.35
CA GLU A 89 -10.99 41.99 37.63
C GLU A 89 -10.80 40.99 38.78
N ILE A 90 -11.58 39.91 38.81
CA ILE A 90 -11.42 38.82 39.79
C ILE A 90 -10.06 38.11 39.57
N HIS A 91 -9.64 37.90 38.32
CA HIS A 91 -8.30 37.36 37.99
C HIS A 91 -7.15 38.24 38.45
N LYS A 92 -7.33 39.56 38.51
CA LYS A 92 -6.31 40.50 39.01
C LYS A 92 -6.24 40.55 40.55
N GLN A 93 -7.34 40.25 41.24
CA GLN A 93 -7.42 40.33 42.71
C GLN A 93 -7.00 39.03 43.42
N GLU A 94 -7.16 37.88 42.77
CA GLU A 94 -6.89 36.56 43.35
C GLU A 94 -5.88 35.79 42.48
N GLU A 95 -4.78 35.32 43.04
CA GLU A 95 -3.80 34.53 42.30
C GLU A 95 -4.29 33.10 42.04
N SER A 96 -3.83 32.48 40.94
CA SER A 96 -4.11 31.07 40.66
C SER A 96 -3.46 30.14 41.69
N PRO A 97 -4.07 28.99 42.03
CA PRO A 97 -3.45 28.01 42.93
C PRO A 97 -2.14 27.46 42.34
N SER A 98 -1.14 27.28 43.19
CA SER A 98 0.08 26.55 42.83
C SER A 98 -0.19 25.05 42.71
N GLU A 99 0.73 24.30 42.10
CA GLU A 99 0.62 22.83 42.01
C GLU A 99 0.50 22.18 43.41
N SER A 100 1.26 22.68 44.38
CA SER A 100 1.18 22.21 45.78
C SER A 100 -0.15 22.56 46.44
N ASP A 101 -0.79 23.67 46.09
CA ASP A 101 -2.11 24.03 46.61
C ASP A 101 -3.17 23.07 46.09
N ILE A 102 -3.11 22.74 44.79
CA ILE A 102 -4.03 21.80 44.15
C ILE A 102 -3.88 20.40 44.77
N GLU A 103 -2.65 19.92 44.95
CA GLU A 103 -2.41 18.61 45.57
C GLU A 103 -2.97 18.52 46.99
N ARG A 104 -2.73 19.54 47.82
CA ARG A 104 -3.23 19.58 49.20
C ARG A 104 -4.74 19.73 49.25
N TYR A 105 -5.30 20.60 48.43
CA TYR A 105 -6.74 20.78 48.28
C TYR A 105 -7.42 19.45 47.91
N CYS A 106 -6.94 18.77 46.87
CA CYS A 106 -7.45 17.46 46.46
C CYS A 106 -7.26 16.40 47.54
N TYR A 107 -6.14 16.42 48.27
CA TYR A 107 -5.91 15.49 49.37
C TYR A 107 -6.96 15.62 50.47
N TYR A 108 -7.30 16.85 50.90
CA TYR A 108 -8.31 17.07 51.94
C TYR A 108 -9.72 16.70 51.47
N ILE A 109 -10.04 16.91 50.19
CA ILE A 109 -11.33 16.48 49.63
C ILE A 109 -11.47 14.95 49.68
N HIS A 110 -10.45 14.21 49.24
CA HIS A 110 -10.58 12.76 49.10
C HIS A 110 -10.27 11.98 50.38
N ASN A 111 -9.40 12.51 51.25
CA ASN A 111 -8.90 11.80 52.43
C ASN A 111 -9.11 12.54 53.76
N GLY A 112 -9.42 13.84 53.73
CA GLY A 112 -9.52 14.67 54.94
C GLY A 112 -10.82 14.47 55.73
N ILE A 113 -11.88 14.04 55.05
CA ILE A 113 -13.19 13.78 55.65
C ILE A 113 -13.51 12.29 55.46
N ARG A 114 -14.13 11.64 56.44
CA ARG A 114 -14.56 10.25 56.27
C ARG A 114 -15.99 10.19 55.74
N LYS A 115 -16.28 9.26 54.84
CA LYS A 115 -17.63 9.10 54.24
C LYS A 115 -18.73 8.88 55.29
N ASP A 116 -18.43 8.27 56.44
CA ASP A 116 -19.39 8.02 57.52
C ASP A 116 -19.79 9.27 58.32
N MET A 117 -19.03 10.37 58.19
CA MET A 117 -19.35 11.66 58.81
C MET A 117 -20.32 12.50 57.94
N LEU A 118 -20.56 12.07 56.70
CA LEU A 118 -21.40 12.78 55.75
C LEU A 118 -22.87 12.35 55.89
N ALA A 119 -23.78 13.29 55.69
CA ALA A 119 -25.19 12.95 55.56
C ALA A 119 -25.38 12.05 54.33
N PRO A 120 -26.12 10.93 54.42
CA PRO A 120 -26.40 10.09 53.26
C PRO A 120 -27.34 10.81 52.29
N GLN A 121 -27.22 10.51 51.00
CA GLN A 121 -28.13 11.04 49.98
C GLN A 121 -29.58 10.61 50.29
N GLY A 122 -30.51 11.57 50.23
CA GLY A 122 -31.93 11.30 50.43
C GLY A 122 -32.46 10.35 49.36
N LYS A 123 -33.11 9.25 49.78
CA LYS A 123 -33.66 8.23 48.86
C LYS A 123 -34.66 8.80 47.85
N GLU A 124 -35.38 9.84 48.25
CA GLU A 124 -36.36 10.56 47.41
C GLU A 124 -35.73 11.19 46.16
N VAL A 125 -34.48 11.64 46.24
CA VAL A 125 -33.76 12.25 45.12
C VAL A 125 -33.50 11.21 44.02
N LYS A 126 -33.08 10.01 44.42
CA LYS A 126 -32.88 8.89 43.50
C LYS A 126 -34.20 8.51 42.82
N ASP A 127 -35.28 8.42 43.57
CA ASP A 127 -36.61 8.11 43.01
C ASP A 127 -37.10 9.19 42.04
N MET A 128 -36.76 10.46 42.29
CA MET A 128 -37.06 11.55 41.37
C MET A 128 -36.25 11.45 40.07
N ILE A 129 -34.95 11.17 40.14
CA ILE A 129 -34.09 10.96 38.97
C ILE A 129 -34.64 9.82 38.11
N LEU A 130 -35.00 8.70 38.73
CA LEU A 130 -35.54 7.54 38.02
C LEU A 130 -36.88 7.85 37.33
N LYS A 131 -37.72 8.74 37.87
CA LYS A 131 -38.99 9.16 37.23
C LYS A 131 -38.79 9.92 35.92
N HIS A 132 -37.63 10.54 35.69
CA HIS A 132 -37.32 11.22 34.45
C HIS A 132 -36.84 10.27 33.35
N ILE A 133 -36.59 9.00 33.68
CA ILE A 133 -36.14 7.99 32.73
C ILE A 133 -37.36 7.20 32.22
N PRO A 134 -37.55 7.06 30.89
CA PRO A 134 -38.62 6.23 30.35
C PRO A 134 -38.57 4.78 30.87
N ASN A 135 -39.73 4.25 31.27
CA ASN A 135 -39.84 2.94 31.92
C ASN A 135 -39.20 1.79 31.12
N HIS A 136 -39.23 1.84 29.78
CA HIS A 136 -38.67 0.77 28.95
C HIS A 136 -37.15 0.62 29.08
N PHE A 137 -36.42 1.67 29.49
CA PHE A 137 -35.00 1.56 29.81
C PHE A 137 -34.77 0.98 31.21
N LEU A 138 -35.62 1.34 32.17
CA LEU A 138 -35.54 0.85 33.55
C LEU A 138 -35.87 -0.65 33.67
N THR A 139 -36.72 -1.16 32.79
CA THR A 139 -37.14 -2.58 32.79
C THR A 139 -36.29 -3.47 31.88
N ASN A 140 -35.29 -2.92 31.17
CA ASN A 140 -34.48 -3.69 30.25
C ASN A 140 -33.36 -4.44 31.00
N PRO A 141 -33.36 -5.79 31.02
CA PRO A 141 -32.37 -6.56 31.77
C PRO A 141 -30.94 -6.35 31.27
N ASN A 142 -30.75 -6.02 29.99
CA ASN A 142 -29.41 -5.74 29.45
C ASN A 142 -28.81 -4.42 29.98
N LEU A 143 -29.65 -3.53 30.51
CA LEU A 143 -29.24 -2.22 31.03
C LEU A 143 -29.16 -2.19 32.56
N GLU A 144 -29.52 -3.27 33.24
CA GLU A 144 -29.56 -3.34 34.70
C GLU A 144 -28.18 -3.07 35.33
N THR A 145 -27.13 -3.69 34.78
CA THR A 145 -25.75 -3.47 35.22
C THR A 145 -25.31 -2.02 35.06
N LEU A 146 -25.68 -1.40 33.93
CA LEU A 146 -25.37 0.01 33.65
C LEU A 146 -26.14 0.94 34.61
N LEU A 147 -27.41 0.65 34.87
CA LEU A 147 -28.23 1.41 35.82
C LEU A 147 -27.64 1.33 37.23
N HIS A 148 -27.14 0.16 37.63
CA HIS A 148 -26.47 -0.03 38.91
C HIS A 148 -25.17 0.79 38.98
N SER A 149 -24.30 0.71 37.97
CA SER A 149 -23.05 1.47 37.97
C SER A 149 -23.29 2.99 37.98
N LEU A 150 -24.26 3.48 37.20
CA LEU A 150 -24.63 4.90 37.20
C LEU A 150 -25.21 5.35 38.54
N THR A 151 -25.94 4.47 39.23
CA THR A 151 -26.44 4.76 40.56
C THR A 151 -25.31 4.88 41.58
N GLU A 152 -24.31 4.00 41.52
CA GLU A 152 -23.13 4.08 42.39
C GLU A 152 -22.33 5.35 42.11
N GLU A 153 -22.14 5.70 40.84
CA GLU A 153 -21.48 6.93 40.41
C GLU A 153 -22.17 8.18 40.98
N ILE A 154 -23.50 8.27 40.89
CA ILE A 154 -24.28 9.37 41.49
C ILE A 154 -24.04 9.48 43.01
N GLN A 155 -23.91 8.35 43.71
CA GLN A 155 -23.67 8.33 45.16
C GLN A 155 -22.26 8.81 45.48
N ASP A 156 -21.26 8.32 44.76
CA ASP A 156 -19.87 8.74 44.96
C ASP A 156 -19.68 10.22 44.63
N ASP A 157 -20.30 10.73 43.56
CA ASP A 157 -20.30 12.15 43.21
C ASP A 157 -20.96 13.02 44.28
N TYR A 158 -22.09 12.57 44.84
CA TYR A 158 -22.73 13.25 45.96
C TYR A 158 -21.78 13.38 47.16
N HIS A 159 -21.09 12.29 47.51
CA HIS A 159 -20.13 12.30 48.61
C HIS A 159 -18.94 13.23 48.34
N ILE A 160 -18.30 13.13 47.16
CA ILE A 160 -17.17 13.97 46.78
C ILE A 160 -17.57 15.44 46.76
N SER A 161 -18.74 15.76 46.18
CA SER A 161 -19.26 17.13 46.14
C SER A 161 -19.50 17.69 47.54
N LEU A 162 -20.06 16.89 48.47
CA LEU A 162 -20.27 17.32 49.84
C LEU A 162 -18.94 17.54 50.59
N MET A 163 -17.96 16.64 50.41
CA MET A 163 -16.62 16.78 50.98
C MET A 163 -15.94 18.05 50.46
N LYS A 164 -16.02 18.29 49.14
CA LYS A 164 -15.53 19.52 48.52
C LYS A 164 -16.19 20.76 49.10
N ASN A 165 -17.52 20.78 49.23
CA ASN A 165 -18.23 21.92 49.82
C ASN A 165 -17.81 22.19 51.27
N ILE A 166 -17.56 21.16 52.07
CA ILE A 166 -17.07 21.31 53.45
C ILE A 166 -15.65 21.89 53.45
N VAL A 167 -14.76 21.36 52.61
CA VAL A 167 -13.38 21.87 52.48
C VAL A 167 -13.38 23.32 51.98
N ASP A 168 -14.18 23.64 50.96
CA ASP A 168 -14.34 25.00 50.43
C ASP A 168 -14.85 25.94 51.52
N TYR A 169 -15.83 25.52 52.34
CA TYR A 169 -16.34 26.31 53.45
C TYR A 169 -15.29 26.57 54.53
N ILE A 170 -14.49 25.57 54.90
CA ILE A 170 -13.39 25.73 55.87
C ILE A 170 -12.34 26.70 55.33
N LEU A 171 -12.00 26.58 54.04
CA LEU A 171 -11.02 27.44 53.38
C LEU A 171 -11.52 28.86 53.10
N MET A 172 -12.77 29.20 53.44
CA MET A 172 -13.21 30.60 53.50
C MET A 172 -12.53 31.36 54.65
N ASP A 173 -12.07 30.67 55.71
CA ASP A 173 -11.32 31.28 56.82
C ASP A 173 -9.83 31.41 56.45
N PRO A 174 -9.26 32.64 56.40
CA PRO A 174 -7.84 32.86 56.13
C PRO A 174 -6.90 32.13 57.09
N ALA A 175 -7.28 31.97 58.36
CA ALA A 175 -6.46 31.26 59.35
C ALA A 175 -6.32 29.77 59.02
N GLU A 176 -7.38 29.16 58.48
CA GLU A 176 -7.39 27.76 58.06
C GLU A 176 -6.61 27.56 56.75
N ARG A 177 -6.64 28.53 55.83
CA ARG A 177 -5.78 28.53 54.63
C ARG A 177 -4.30 28.52 54.98
N GLU A 178 -3.88 29.38 55.91
CA GLU A 178 -2.51 29.40 56.43
C GLU A 178 -2.15 28.08 57.15
N ARG A 179 -3.03 27.58 58.02
CA ARG A 179 -2.83 26.33 58.79
C ARG A 179 -2.69 25.10 57.89
N LEU A 180 -3.49 25.03 56.82
CA LEU A 180 -3.50 23.91 55.88
C LEU A 180 -2.47 24.08 54.75
N PHE A 181 -1.76 25.22 54.74
CA PHE A 181 -0.82 25.61 53.71
C PHE A 181 -1.42 25.53 52.30
N ILE A 182 -2.65 26.05 52.16
CA ILE A 182 -3.34 26.20 50.88
C ILE A 182 -3.44 27.70 50.63
N GLY A 183 -2.55 28.19 49.75
CA GLY A 183 -2.47 29.57 49.35
C GLY A 183 -3.75 30.00 48.66
N ASN A 184 -4.08 29.40 47.51
CA ASN A 184 -5.31 29.67 46.75
C ASN A 184 -6.04 28.36 46.39
N ILE A 185 -7.34 28.44 46.09
CA ILE A 185 -8.14 27.28 45.69
C ILE A 185 -8.48 27.33 44.19
N PRO A 186 -8.71 26.17 43.54
CA PRO A 186 -9.20 26.14 42.17
C PRO A 186 -10.53 26.87 42.02
N ARG A 187 -10.62 27.73 41.00
CA ARG A 187 -11.85 28.44 40.68
C ARG A 187 -12.81 27.55 39.91
N SER A 188 -14.10 27.65 40.25
CA SER A 188 -15.15 27.07 39.42
C SER A 188 -15.18 27.75 38.06
N PHE A 189 -15.53 27.00 37.02
CA PHE A 189 -15.74 27.57 35.70
C PHE A 189 -16.84 28.65 35.76
N PRO A 190 -16.61 29.87 35.23
CA PRO A 190 -17.56 30.96 35.37
C PRO A 190 -18.86 30.63 34.62
N GLN A 191 -19.98 30.73 35.33
CA GLN A 191 -21.31 30.57 34.72
C GLN A 191 -21.75 31.91 34.11
N ARG A 192 -21.80 31.96 32.78
CA ARG A 192 -22.25 33.14 32.04
C ARG A 192 -23.74 33.01 31.72
N VAL A 193 -24.53 34.02 32.11
CA VAL A 193 -25.98 34.01 31.91
C VAL A 193 -26.40 35.25 31.12
N ILE A 194 -26.68 35.05 29.84
CA ILE A 194 -27.21 36.11 28.98
C ILE A 194 -28.69 36.34 29.30
N ARG A 195 -29.05 37.61 29.51
CA ARG A 195 -30.42 38.08 29.74
C ARG A 195 -31.00 38.66 28.45
N ALA A 196 -32.32 38.57 28.33
CA ALA A 196 -33.06 39.13 27.20
C ALA A 196 -32.90 40.67 27.12
N PRO A 197 -32.96 41.26 25.92
CA PRO A 197 -33.35 40.66 24.64
C PRO A 197 -32.22 39.89 23.94
N VAL A 198 -32.55 38.72 23.36
CA VAL A 198 -31.66 37.90 22.52
C VAL A 198 -32.20 37.90 21.08
N PRO A 199 -31.84 38.89 20.25
CA PRO A 199 -32.54 39.17 18.99
C PRO A 199 -32.39 38.04 17.94
N TRP A 200 -31.33 37.24 18.02
CA TRP A 200 -31.08 36.12 17.10
C TRP A 200 -31.75 34.80 17.51
N HIS A 201 -32.44 34.74 18.67
CA HIS A 201 -32.99 33.49 19.19
C HIS A 201 -34.02 32.85 18.25
N SER A 202 -34.93 33.65 17.69
CA SER A 202 -35.95 33.17 16.74
C SER A 202 -35.31 32.60 15.47
N VAL A 203 -34.33 33.30 14.90
CA VAL A 203 -33.59 32.85 13.72
C VAL A 203 -32.84 31.55 14.01
N TYR A 204 -32.18 31.46 15.17
CA TYR A 204 -31.53 30.21 15.59
C TYR A 204 -32.53 29.04 15.69
N GLN A 205 -33.69 29.25 16.31
CA GLN A 205 -34.71 28.22 16.43
C GLN A 205 -35.23 27.78 15.05
N GLU A 206 -35.45 28.73 14.14
CA GLU A 206 -35.89 28.45 12.77
C GLU A 206 -34.84 27.61 12.01
N ILE A 207 -33.58 28.04 12.01
CA ILE A 207 -32.48 27.33 11.33
C ILE A 207 -32.21 25.97 11.97
N LYS A 208 -32.29 25.86 13.29
CA LYS A 208 -32.16 24.59 14.00
C LYS A 208 -33.26 23.62 13.57
N SER A 209 -34.52 24.05 13.63
CA SER A 209 -35.67 23.25 13.19
C SER A 209 -35.53 22.84 11.72
N TRP A 210 -35.07 23.74 10.87
CA TRP A 210 -34.80 23.44 9.46
C TRP A 210 -33.73 22.33 9.33
N ASN A 211 -32.58 22.46 9.99
CA ASN A 211 -31.53 21.44 9.93
C ASN A 211 -31.99 20.07 10.47
N GLU A 212 -32.74 20.05 11.57
CA GLU A 212 -33.29 18.82 12.16
C GLU A 212 -34.26 18.10 11.21
N ASN A 213 -35.03 18.84 10.41
CA ASN A 213 -36.03 18.30 9.49
C ASN A 213 -35.49 17.94 8.11
N HIS A 214 -34.38 18.54 7.67
CA HIS A 214 -33.89 18.45 6.28
C HIS A 214 -32.56 17.69 6.11
N LEU A 215 -31.70 17.59 7.14
CA LEU A 215 -30.39 16.93 7.00
C LEU A 215 -30.42 15.41 7.28
N PHE A 216 -31.34 14.96 8.13
CA PHE A 216 -31.52 13.55 8.51
C PHE A 216 -30.28 12.87 9.12
N THR A 217 -29.30 13.61 9.64
CA THR A 217 -28.03 13.08 10.15
C THR A 217 -28.18 12.14 11.34
N VAL A 218 -29.22 12.33 12.15
CA VAL A 218 -29.53 11.51 13.34
C VAL A 218 -30.63 10.47 13.08
N ASN A 219 -31.01 10.25 11.81
CA ASN A 219 -32.06 9.30 11.49
C ASN A 219 -31.59 7.85 11.78
N PRO A 220 -32.37 7.03 12.50
CA PRO A 220 -31.99 5.66 12.84
C PRO A 220 -31.66 4.77 11.63
N MET A 221 -32.25 5.04 10.46
CA MET A 221 -31.94 4.29 9.24
C MET A 221 -30.50 4.51 8.77
N MET A 222 -29.94 5.71 8.95
CA MET A 222 -28.53 5.99 8.62
C MET A 222 -27.60 5.15 9.48
N LEU A 223 -27.91 5.03 10.77
CA LEU A 223 -27.15 4.18 11.69
C LEU A 223 -27.24 2.70 11.31
N MET A 224 -28.43 2.22 10.91
CA MET A 224 -28.61 0.83 10.47
C MET A 224 -27.81 0.52 9.20
N LEU A 225 -27.82 1.42 8.21
CA LEU A 225 -27.01 1.28 7.00
C LEU A 225 -25.51 1.30 7.31
N GLN A 226 -25.07 2.17 8.21
CA GLN A 226 -23.68 2.22 8.64
C GLN A 226 -23.26 0.94 9.37
N HIS A 227 -24.13 0.41 10.22
CA HIS A 227 -23.88 -0.85 10.91
C HIS A 227 -23.80 -2.04 9.95
N LEU A 228 -24.70 -2.10 8.95
CA LEU A 228 -24.65 -3.10 7.88
C LEU A 228 -23.30 -3.03 7.14
N TRP A 229 -22.89 -1.83 6.71
CA TRP A 229 -21.61 -1.62 6.03
C TRP A 229 -20.43 -2.14 6.86
N PHE A 230 -20.33 -1.71 8.11
CA PHE A 230 -19.21 -2.11 8.96
C PHE A 230 -19.18 -3.60 9.27
N THR A 231 -20.34 -4.24 9.37
CA THR A 231 -20.44 -5.66 9.75
C THR A 231 -20.20 -6.59 8.57
N GLU A 232 -20.64 -6.23 7.36
CA GLU A 232 -20.64 -7.16 6.22
C GLU A 232 -19.75 -6.75 5.04
N PHE A 233 -19.44 -5.44 4.87
CA PHE A 233 -18.83 -4.93 3.63
C PHE A 233 -17.56 -4.09 3.84
N SER A 234 -17.19 -3.75 5.08
CA SER A 234 -16.03 -2.89 5.39
C SER A 234 -14.68 -3.44 4.93
N ASP A 235 -14.54 -4.77 4.89
CA ASP A 235 -13.34 -5.46 4.43
C ASP A 235 -13.30 -5.69 2.91
N LEU A 236 -14.39 -5.38 2.19
CA LEU A 236 -14.45 -5.54 0.73
C LEU A 236 -13.48 -4.55 0.07
N ARG A 237 -12.75 -5.01 -0.96
CA ARG A 237 -11.78 -4.21 -1.74
C ARG A 237 -11.93 -4.51 -3.22
N PHE A 238 -11.70 -3.51 -4.06
CA PHE A 238 -11.57 -3.69 -5.51
C PHE A 238 -10.30 -4.45 -5.88
N VAL A 239 -9.24 -4.35 -5.06
CA VAL A 239 -8.00 -5.12 -5.25
C VAL A 239 -7.59 -5.78 -3.94
N ARG A 240 -7.55 -7.12 -3.94
CA ARG A 240 -7.20 -7.93 -2.78
C ARG A 240 -5.70 -8.24 -2.75
N THR A 241 -4.90 -7.24 -2.38
CA THR A 241 -3.43 -7.31 -2.43
C THR A 241 -2.83 -8.39 -1.53
N LYS A 242 -3.48 -8.71 -0.40
CA LYS A 242 -3.08 -9.83 0.48
C LYS A 242 -3.13 -11.18 -0.23
N GLU A 243 -4.19 -11.42 -1.01
CA GLU A 243 -4.34 -12.64 -1.80
C GLU A 243 -3.27 -12.72 -2.89
N MET A 244 -2.98 -11.59 -3.54
CA MET A 244 -1.93 -11.50 -4.56
C MET A 244 -0.55 -11.84 -3.99
N LEU A 245 -0.21 -11.30 -2.81
CA LEU A 245 1.07 -11.60 -2.13
C LEU A 245 1.18 -13.07 -1.69
N SER A 246 0.06 -13.72 -1.38
CA SER A 246 0.04 -15.15 -1.02
C SER A 246 -0.04 -16.10 -2.21
N GLY A 247 -0.28 -15.57 -3.41
CA GLY A 247 -0.46 -16.33 -4.64
C GLY A 247 0.81 -16.52 -5.45
N ASP A 248 0.64 -16.86 -6.73
CA ASP A 248 1.73 -17.22 -7.66
C ASP A 248 2.38 -15.98 -8.30
N LEU A 249 3.05 -15.16 -7.50
CA LEU A 249 3.92 -14.09 -8.01
C LEU A 249 5.32 -14.65 -8.38
N PRO A 250 6.01 -14.06 -9.38
CA PRO A 250 5.63 -12.92 -10.22
C PRO A 250 4.73 -13.31 -11.42
N LEU A 251 3.97 -12.34 -11.95
CA LEU A 251 3.05 -12.50 -13.08
C LEU A 251 3.52 -11.76 -14.33
N LEU A 252 3.04 -12.13 -15.52
CA LEU A 252 3.20 -11.26 -16.69
C LEU A 252 2.37 -9.97 -16.50
N PRO A 253 2.82 -8.81 -17.03
CA PRO A 253 2.08 -7.55 -16.90
C PRO A 253 0.61 -7.61 -17.32
N SER A 254 0.29 -8.35 -18.39
CA SER A 254 -1.09 -8.56 -18.83
C SER A 254 -1.89 -9.45 -17.86
N GLU A 255 -1.28 -10.50 -17.31
CA GLU A 255 -1.92 -11.38 -16.33
C GLU A 255 -2.21 -10.65 -15.02
N PHE A 256 -1.31 -9.73 -14.62
CA PHE A 256 -1.51 -8.85 -13.48
C PHE A 256 -2.70 -7.92 -13.69
N GLU A 257 -2.80 -7.26 -14.86
CA GLU A 257 -3.96 -6.41 -15.19
C GLU A 257 -5.26 -7.22 -15.20
N ASP A 258 -5.26 -8.41 -15.80
CA ASP A 258 -6.43 -9.30 -15.85
C ASP A 258 -6.85 -9.77 -14.45
N LEU A 259 -5.88 -10.00 -13.54
CA LEU A 259 -6.14 -10.34 -12.14
C LEU A 259 -6.82 -9.17 -11.40
N VAL A 260 -6.30 -7.96 -11.56
CA VAL A 260 -6.92 -6.75 -10.98
C VAL A 260 -8.33 -6.55 -11.54
N ARG A 261 -8.52 -6.65 -12.86
CA ARG A 261 -9.83 -6.51 -13.51
C ARG A 261 -10.84 -7.50 -12.95
N ARG A 262 -10.43 -8.76 -12.74
CA ARG A 262 -11.30 -9.79 -12.15
C ARG A 262 -11.70 -9.45 -10.71
N HIS A 263 -10.74 -9.04 -9.87
CA HIS A 263 -11.04 -8.61 -8.50
C HIS A 263 -12.05 -7.46 -8.49
N CYS A 264 -11.85 -6.48 -9.38
CA CYS A 264 -12.74 -5.33 -9.49
C CYS A 264 -14.15 -5.72 -9.94
N MET A 265 -14.28 -6.61 -10.92
CA MET A 265 -15.58 -7.12 -11.40
C MET A 265 -16.33 -7.90 -10.31
N GLU A 266 -15.64 -8.76 -9.56
CA GLU A 266 -16.24 -9.49 -8.45
C GLU A 266 -16.71 -8.56 -7.33
N ALA A 267 -15.90 -7.54 -7.00
CA ALA A 267 -16.30 -6.53 -6.02
C ALA A 267 -17.51 -5.72 -6.50
N HIS A 268 -17.54 -5.32 -7.77
CA HIS A 268 -18.69 -4.63 -8.37
C HIS A 268 -19.96 -5.50 -8.31
N ASP A 269 -19.86 -6.79 -8.65
CA ASP A 269 -20.97 -7.74 -8.58
C ASP A 269 -21.53 -7.87 -7.16
N ILE A 270 -20.65 -7.96 -6.15
CA ILE A 270 -21.05 -7.99 -4.74
C ILE A 270 -21.78 -6.69 -4.36
N LEU A 271 -21.29 -5.53 -4.79
CA LEU A 271 -21.92 -4.24 -4.48
C LEU A 271 -23.30 -4.13 -5.14
N GLN A 272 -23.41 -4.51 -6.42
CA GLN A 272 -24.64 -4.40 -7.19
C GLN A 272 -25.70 -5.42 -6.78
N ASN A 273 -25.30 -6.67 -6.59
CA ASN A 273 -26.21 -7.81 -6.42
C ASN A 273 -26.39 -8.24 -4.97
N LYS A 274 -25.58 -7.74 -4.03
CA LYS A 274 -25.72 -8.04 -2.60
C LYS A 274 -25.89 -6.77 -1.75
N TRP A 275 -24.94 -5.83 -1.81
CA TRP A 275 -24.97 -4.66 -0.91
C TRP A 275 -26.19 -3.78 -1.13
N ILE A 276 -26.42 -3.29 -2.35
CA ILE A 276 -27.56 -2.40 -2.65
C ILE A 276 -28.92 -3.11 -2.38
N PRO A 277 -29.14 -4.37 -2.81
CA PRO A 277 -30.34 -5.11 -2.45
C PRO A 277 -30.56 -5.29 -0.95
N THR A 278 -29.49 -5.51 -0.17
CA THR A 278 -29.59 -5.63 1.29
C THR A 278 -29.94 -4.29 1.94
N CYS A 279 -29.40 -3.19 1.42
CA CYS A 279 -29.84 -1.85 1.82
C CYS A 279 -31.33 -1.65 1.51
N ALA A 280 -31.78 -2.01 0.31
CA ALA A 280 -33.19 -1.89 -0.09
C ALA A 280 -34.11 -2.75 0.80
N SER A 281 -33.73 -3.98 1.14
CA SER A 281 -34.52 -4.83 2.05
C SER A 281 -34.65 -4.20 3.44
N LEU A 282 -33.59 -3.56 3.97
CA LEU A 282 -33.69 -2.83 5.24
C LEU A 282 -34.74 -1.70 5.20
N PHE A 283 -34.84 -0.97 4.09
CA PHE A 283 -35.88 0.05 3.93
C PHE A 283 -37.28 -0.55 3.84
N ILE A 284 -37.44 -1.71 3.20
CA ILE A 284 -38.71 -2.43 3.13
C ILE A 284 -39.13 -2.91 4.53
N ASP A 285 -38.22 -3.51 5.29
CA ASP A 285 -38.48 -4.06 6.62
C ASP A 285 -38.80 -2.97 7.66
N GLN A 286 -38.19 -1.80 7.54
CA GLN A 286 -38.37 -0.67 8.45
C GLN A 286 -39.24 0.45 7.86
N LYS A 287 -40.22 0.09 7.02
CA LYS A 287 -41.10 1.04 6.30
C LYS A 287 -41.75 2.07 7.23
N GLU A 288 -42.17 1.66 8.42
CA GLU A 288 -42.81 2.53 9.42
C GLU A 288 -41.92 3.73 9.83
N ARG A 289 -40.60 3.60 9.76
CA ARG A 289 -39.64 4.64 10.19
C ARG A 289 -39.46 5.78 9.20
N TRP A 290 -39.86 5.62 7.94
CA TRP A 290 -39.61 6.62 6.90
C TRP A 290 -40.82 6.90 6.00
N LEU A 291 -41.83 6.02 5.96
CA LEU A 291 -42.99 6.20 5.08
C LEU A 291 -43.77 7.49 5.35
N HIS A 292 -43.74 8.00 6.59
CA HIS A 292 -44.39 9.26 6.94
C HIS A 292 -43.77 10.48 6.24
N LEU A 293 -42.56 10.35 5.68
CA LEU A 293 -41.90 11.40 4.87
C LEU A 293 -42.39 11.40 3.42
N ALA A 294 -43.07 10.33 2.98
CA ALA A 294 -43.65 10.23 1.65
C ALA A 294 -44.93 11.08 1.55
N PRO A 295 -45.22 11.69 0.38
CA PRO A 295 -46.48 12.40 0.15
C PRO A 295 -47.67 11.45 0.36
N GLN A 296 -48.66 11.89 1.13
CA GLN A 296 -49.87 11.11 1.45
C GLN A 296 -51.01 11.41 0.45
N SER A 297 -50.93 12.55 -0.23
CA SER A 297 -51.83 13.00 -1.29
C SER A 297 -51.06 13.52 -2.50
N ASP A 298 -51.69 13.51 -3.68
CA ASP A 298 -51.11 14.06 -4.93
C ASP A 298 -50.80 15.58 -4.85
N TYR A 299 -51.32 16.27 -3.82
CA TYR A 299 -51.04 17.68 -3.56
C TYR A 299 -49.85 17.91 -2.61
N ASP A 300 -49.35 16.86 -1.96
CA ASP A 300 -48.22 16.97 -1.03
C ASP A 300 -46.90 17.06 -1.80
N SER A 301 -45.96 17.87 -1.29
CA SER A 301 -44.65 18.01 -1.91
C SER A 301 -43.79 16.75 -1.68
N PRO A 302 -43.15 16.19 -2.72
CA PRO A 302 -42.22 15.06 -2.57
C PRO A 302 -40.85 15.49 -1.99
N LYS A 303 -40.63 16.78 -1.74
CA LYS A 303 -39.33 17.32 -1.37
C LYS A 303 -38.70 16.64 -0.15
N GLN A 304 -39.51 16.32 0.87
CA GLN A 304 -39.00 15.73 2.12
C GLN A 304 -38.45 14.31 1.91
N ILE A 305 -39.15 13.47 1.12
CA ILE A 305 -38.68 12.12 0.78
C ILE A 305 -37.48 12.17 -0.19
N GLU A 306 -37.45 13.15 -1.09
CA GLU A 306 -36.30 13.37 -1.99
C GLU A 306 -35.03 13.75 -1.21
N GLU A 307 -35.14 14.68 -0.26
CA GLU A 307 -34.04 15.09 0.62
C GLU A 307 -33.59 13.94 1.52
N TYR A 308 -34.53 13.14 2.02
CA TYR A 308 -34.24 11.94 2.80
C TYR A 308 -33.40 10.94 2.00
N PHE A 309 -33.84 10.53 0.81
CA PHE A 309 -33.07 9.62 -0.03
C PHE A 309 -31.80 10.24 -0.60
N ALA A 310 -31.71 11.56 -0.74
CA ALA A 310 -30.45 12.24 -1.03
C ALA A 310 -29.44 12.08 0.12
N SER A 311 -29.90 12.17 1.38
CA SER A 311 -29.06 11.90 2.56
C SER A 311 -28.59 10.44 2.61
N VAL A 312 -29.49 9.49 2.28
CA VAL A 312 -29.15 8.06 2.17
C VAL A 312 -28.10 7.83 1.08
N ALA A 313 -28.32 8.39 -0.11
CA ALA A 313 -27.40 8.27 -1.23
C ALA A 313 -26.03 8.90 -0.91
N ASN A 314 -25.98 10.00 -0.16
CA ASN A 314 -24.74 10.59 0.31
C ASN A 314 -23.99 9.64 1.27
N LEU A 315 -24.68 9.03 2.23
CA LEU A 315 -24.07 8.07 3.15
C LEU A 315 -23.49 6.86 2.39
N MET A 316 -24.28 6.24 1.51
CA MET A 316 -23.82 5.12 0.70
C MET A 316 -22.68 5.52 -0.25
N SER A 317 -22.72 6.74 -0.79
CA SER A 317 -21.61 7.27 -1.61
C SER A 317 -20.33 7.44 -0.79
N LEU A 318 -20.42 7.88 0.47
CA LEU A 318 -19.25 7.97 1.35
C LEU A 318 -18.64 6.59 1.63
N GLN A 319 -19.48 5.59 1.88
CA GLN A 319 -19.05 4.19 2.07
C GLN A 319 -18.34 3.64 0.83
N LEU A 320 -18.93 3.82 -0.35
CA LEU A 320 -18.33 3.42 -1.62
C LEU A 320 -17.00 4.16 -1.87
N ARG A 321 -16.95 5.47 -1.64
CA ARG A 321 -15.73 6.27 -1.77
C ARG A 321 -14.65 5.79 -0.84
N GLU A 322 -14.97 5.49 0.42
CA GLU A 322 -14.02 4.92 1.38
C GLU A 322 -13.43 3.60 0.88
N MET A 323 -14.25 2.68 0.36
CA MET A 323 -13.77 1.43 -0.24
C MET A 323 -12.83 1.66 -1.42
N VAL A 324 -13.13 2.62 -2.30
CA VAL A 324 -12.26 2.98 -3.43
C VAL A 324 -10.93 3.52 -2.94
N ILE A 325 -10.94 4.47 -2.00
CA ILE A 325 -9.73 5.07 -1.43
C ILE A 325 -8.86 4.00 -0.78
N ASN A 326 -9.45 3.13 0.03
CA ASN A 326 -8.73 2.03 0.67
C ASN A 326 -8.14 1.07 -0.37
N SER A 327 -8.84 0.79 -1.47
CA SER A 327 -8.33 -0.09 -2.54
C SER A 327 -7.15 0.53 -3.29
N LEU A 328 -7.18 1.85 -3.52
CA LEU A 328 -6.06 2.59 -4.13
C LEU A 328 -4.85 2.63 -3.21
N GLU A 329 -5.07 2.87 -1.91
CA GLU A 329 -4.02 2.87 -0.89
C GLU A 329 -3.39 1.48 -0.75
N ASP A 330 -4.21 0.41 -0.71
CA ASP A 330 -3.74 -0.97 -0.67
C ASP A 330 -2.88 -1.31 -1.90
N LEU A 331 -3.29 -0.88 -3.10
CA LEU A 331 -2.51 -1.09 -4.34
C LEU A 331 -1.19 -0.31 -4.33
N LEU A 332 -1.18 0.95 -3.86
CA LEU A 332 0.06 1.69 -3.67
C LEU A 332 0.97 0.99 -2.65
N ALA A 333 0.42 0.56 -1.52
CA ALA A 333 1.17 -0.12 -0.47
C ALA A 333 1.82 -1.43 -0.98
N PHE A 334 1.13 -2.14 -1.87
CA PHE A 334 1.65 -3.32 -2.55
C PHE A 334 2.92 -3.00 -3.37
N PHE A 335 2.95 -1.89 -4.11
CA PHE A 335 4.17 -1.46 -4.82
C PHE A 335 5.23 -0.86 -3.89
N MET A 336 4.83 -0.21 -2.78
CA MET A 336 5.77 0.38 -1.81
C MET A 336 6.71 -0.64 -1.16
N ILE A 337 6.41 -1.93 -1.23
CA ILE A 337 7.33 -3.01 -0.84
C ILE A 337 8.68 -2.88 -1.58
N HIS A 338 8.69 -2.33 -2.80
CA HIS A 338 9.88 -2.14 -3.63
C HIS A 338 10.35 -0.69 -3.72
N LYS A 339 10.00 0.17 -2.76
CA LYS A 339 10.34 1.61 -2.76
C LYS A 339 11.84 1.92 -2.83
N ASP A 340 12.69 1.01 -2.36
CA ASP A 340 14.14 1.20 -2.32
C ASP A 340 14.80 0.99 -3.70
N GLY A 341 14.01 0.56 -4.68
CA GLY A 341 14.45 0.32 -6.05
C GLY A 341 15.34 -0.91 -6.18
N ASN A 342 16.01 -0.99 -7.33
CA ASN A 342 16.94 -2.08 -7.64
C ASN A 342 18.22 -1.57 -8.31
N ASP A 343 18.63 -0.37 -7.94
CA ASP A 343 19.92 0.18 -8.34
C ASP A 343 21.06 -0.54 -7.59
N PHE A 344 21.47 -1.70 -8.11
CA PHE A 344 22.57 -2.48 -7.56
C PHE A 344 23.94 -2.01 -8.10
N GLY A 345 24.98 -2.23 -7.30
CA GLY A 345 26.37 -2.10 -7.74
C GLY A 345 26.82 -3.32 -8.54
N GLU A 346 27.68 -3.11 -9.55
CA GLU A 346 28.23 -4.23 -10.32
C GLU A 346 29.31 -5.00 -9.53
N PRO A 347 29.35 -6.35 -9.59
CA PRO A 347 28.48 -7.25 -10.35
C PRO A 347 27.15 -7.55 -9.64
N TYR A 348 26.15 -7.98 -10.41
CA TYR A 348 24.88 -8.48 -9.88
C TYR A 348 25.10 -9.63 -8.88
N GLN A 349 24.43 -9.55 -7.73
CA GLN A 349 24.47 -10.58 -6.69
C GLN A 349 23.03 -11.05 -6.39
N GLU A 350 22.75 -12.32 -6.62
CA GLU A 350 21.40 -12.90 -6.49
C GLU A 350 20.76 -12.68 -5.12
N MET A 351 21.57 -12.70 -4.05
CA MET A 351 21.11 -12.54 -2.67
C MET A 351 20.74 -11.08 -2.30
N GLN A 352 20.71 -10.14 -3.25
CA GLN A 352 20.33 -8.75 -2.93
C GLN A 352 18.81 -8.53 -2.92
N PHE A 353 18.02 -9.39 -3.55
CA PHE A 353 16.57 -9.17 -3.74
C PHE A 353 15.72 -10.37 -3.29
N PHE A 354 15.66 -10.62 -1.97
CA PHE A 354 14.86 -11.71 -1.36
C PHE A 354 13.35 -11.46 -1.30
N VAL A 355 12.91 -10.24 -1.63
CA VAL A 355 11.49 -9.88 -1.64
C VAL A 355 10.82 -10.48 -2.88
N PRO A 356 9.63 -11.09 -2.79
CA PRO A 356 8.91 -11.60 -3.96
C PRO A 356 8.74 -10.54 -5.06
N GLN A 357 9.10 -10.87 -6.30
CA GLN A 357 8.91 -10.00 -7.46
C GLN A 357 7.43 -9.90 -7.82
N ILE A 358 7.03 -8.81 -8.47
CA ILE A 358 5.63 -8.62 -8.92
C ILE A 358 5.48 -9.01 -10.38
N LEU A 359 6.36 -8.51 -11.26
CA LEU A 359 6.17 -8.58 -12.71
C LEU A 359 7.31 -9.30 -13.43
N ILE A 360 6.97 -10.14 -14.42
CA ILE A 360 7.93 -10.78 -15.31
C ILE A 360 8.14 -9.93 -16.56
N ILE A 361 9.38 -9.57 -16.86
CA ILE A 361 9.76 -8.85 -18.09
C ILE A 361 10.67 -9.75 -18.93
N LYS A 362 10.30 -9.99 -20.18
CA LYS A 362 11.04 -10.88 -21.09
C LYS A 362 12.13 -10.11 -21.82
N LEU A 363 13.27 -10.75 -22.04
CA LEU A 363 14.32 -10.24 -22.91
C LEU A 363 14.26 -10.91 -24.28
N ASN A 364 14.20 -10.08 -25.32
CA ASN A 364 14.24 -10.52 -26.72
C ASN A 364 15.37 -9.81 -27.47
N VAL A 365 15.70 -10.35 -28.65
CA VAL A 365 16.65 -9.73 -29.59
C VAL A 365 15.87 -8.98 -30.67
N GLU A 366 16.11 -7.68 -30.79
CA GLU A 366 15.76 -6.86 -31.96
C GLU A 366 17.05 -6.30 -32.52
N GLU A 367 17.58 -6.92 -33.57
CA GLU A 367 18.95 -6.68 -34.05
C GLU A 367 19.24 -5.19 -34.29
N PRO A 368 20.38 -4.65 -33.79
CA PRO A 368 21.46 -5.32 -33.04
C PRO A 368 21.34 -5.20 -31.50
N ARG A 369 20.13 -5.05 -30.95
CA ARG A 369 19.88 -4.69 -29.56
C ARG A 369 19.09 -5.77 -28.81
N ILE A 370 19.24 -5.77 -27.49
CA ILE A 370 18.37 -6.52 -26.58
C ILE A 370 17.26 -5.58 -26.14
N VAL A 371 16.01 -6.01 -26.26
CA VAL A 371 14.83 -5.23 -25.90
C VAL A 371 14.02 -5.93 -24.82
N PHE A 372 13.35 -5.12 -24.00
CA PHE A 372 12.42 -5.60 -22.99
C PHE A 372 11.04 -5.79 -23.63
N GLN A 373 10.37 -6.89 -23.29
CA GLN A 373 9.01 -7.16 -23.70
C GLN A 373 8.14 -7.47 -22.46
N PRO A 374 7.07 -6.68 -22.20
CA PRO A 374 6.69 -5.46 -22.91
C PRO A 374 7.70 -4.30 -22.71
N LEU A 375 7.56 -3.23 -23.49
CA LEU A 375 8.32 -1.99 -23.26
C LEU A 375 7.95 -1.37 -21.91
N TRP A 376 8.83 -0.55 -21.34
CA TRP A 376 8.58 0.07 -20.03
C TRP A 376 7.34 0.97 -20.00
N GLU A 377 7.09 1.71 -21.09
CA GLU A 377 5.89 2.54 -21.23
C GLU A 377 4.61 1.69 -21.25
N ASP A 378 4.60 0.61 -22.04
CA ASP A 378 3.48 -0.33 -22.08
C ASP A 378 3.27 -1.01 -20.72
N CYS A 379 4.35 -1.40 -20.05
CA CYS A 379 4.29 -1.99 -18.72
C CYS A 379 3.71 -1.01 -17.69
N TRP A 380 4.14 0.25 -17.72
CA TRP A 380 3.56 1.30 -16.88
C TRP A 380 2.09 1.54 -17.20
N ASN A 381 1.71 1.59 -18.48
CA ASN A 381 0.31 1.77 -18.89
C ASN A 381 -0.59 0.66 -18.33
N LEU A 382 -0.12 -0.59 -18.29
CA LEU A 382 -0.85 -1.71 -17.66
C LEU A 382 -1.05 -1.50 -16.15
N ILE A 383 -0.03 -1.01 -15.44
CA ILE A 383 -0.15 -0.66 -14.01
C ILE A 383 -1.11 0.53 -13.82
N TYR A 384 -0.99 1.57 -14.65
CA TYR A 384 -1.90 2.71 -14.63
C TYR A 384 -3.35 2.31 -14.87
N HIS A 385 -3.59 1.40 -15.82
CA HIS A 385 -4.92 0.85 -16.08
C HIS A 385 -5.50 0.13 -14.86
N CYS A 386 -4.69 -0.50 -14.02
CA CYS A 386 -5.15 -1.11 -12.77
C CYS A 386 -5.79 -0.07 -11.82
N PHE A 387 -5.17 1.12 -11.67
CA PHE A 387 -5.77 2.22 -10.89
C PHE A 387 -7.07 2.71 -11.53
N MET A 388 -7.10 2.86 -12.86
CA MET A 388 -8.29 3.30 -13.57
C MET A 388 -9.41 2.26 -13.53
N GLU A 389 -9.08 0.97 -13.45
CA GLU A 389 -10.05 -0.11 -13.37
C GLU A 389 -10.79 -0.11 -12.02
N ILE A 390 -10.10 0.23 -10.93
CA ILE A 390 -10.73 0.43 -9.60
C ILE A 390 -11.79 1.53 -9.69
N LEU A 391 -11.45 2.67 -10.30
CA LEU A 391 -12.37 3.80 -10.43
C LEU A 391 -13.56 3.44 -11.31
N ARG A 392 -13.31 2.90 -12.51
CA ARG A 392 -14.35 2.47 -13.46
C ARG A 392 -15.30 1.44 -12.84
N SER A 393 -14.78 0.48 -12.07
CA SER A 393 -15.58 -0.55 -11.41
C SER A 393 -16.38 -0.04 -10.22
N SER A 394 -16.13 1.19 -9.75
CA SER A 394 -16.96 1.84 -8.72
C SER A 394 -18.10 2.67 -9.31
N GLU A 395 -18.10 2.92 -10.62
CA GLU A 395 -19.12 3.69 -11.32
C GLU A 395 -20.37 2.84 -11.63
N GLY A 396 -21.49 3.51 -11.97
CA GLY A 396 -22.70 2.82 -12.44
C GLY A 396 -23.55 2.15 -11.36
N LEU A 397 -23.12 2.16 -10.10
CA LEU A 397 -23.89 1.60 -8.99
C LEU A 397 -25.15 2.45 -8.71
N PRO A 398 -26.36 1.87 -8.74
CA PRO A 398 -27.61 2.63 -8.56
C PRO A 398 -27.80 3.09 -7.12
N LYS A 399 -28.46 4.24 -6.93
CA LYS A 399 -28.94 4.66 -5.61
C LYS A 399 -30.03 3.69 -5.14
N VAL A 400 -30.12 3.48 -3.82
CA VAL A 400 -31.03 2.47 -3.24
C VAL A 400 -32.50 2.71 -3.61
N GLU A 401 -32.91 3.96 -3.76
CA GLU A 401 -34.28 4.31 -4.16
C GLU A 401 -34.64 3.83 -5.57
N MET A 402 -33.66 3.58 -6.45
CA MET A 402 -33.92 3.03 -7.79
C MET A 402 -34.37 1.57 -7.72
N GLN A 403 -34.00 0.84 -6.66
CA GLN A 403 -34.53 -0.50 -6.41
C GLN A 403 -35.87 -0.47 -5.68
N LEU A 404 -36.08 0.51 -4.79
CA LEU A 404 -37.34 0.66 -4.06
C LEU A 404 -38.47 1.17 -4.97
N PHE A 405 -38.13 2.03 -5.95
CA PHE A 405 -39.07 2.68 -6.85
C PHE A 405 -38.58 2.59 -8.31
N PRO A 406 -38.73 1.44 -8.98
CA PRO A 406 -38.25 1.24 -10.35
C PRO A 406 -38.85 2.21 -11.37
N GLU A 407 -40.05 2.75 -11.12
CA GLU A 407 -40.72 3.72 -11.99
C GLU A 407 -40.17 5.14 -11.87
N LEU A 408 -39.29 5.41 -10.90
CA LEU A 408 -38.76 6.73 -10.61
C LEU A 408 -37.78 7.19 -11.69
N LYS A 409 -38.13 8.27 -12.40
CA LYS A 409 -37.24 8.90 -13.38
C LYS A 409 -36.42 9.99 -12.69
N LYS A 410 -35.14 9.74 -12.45
CA LYS A 410 -34.18 10.71 -11.94
C LYS A 410 -33.09 11.02 -12.97
N ASP A 411 -32.65 12.27 -13.01
CA ASP A 411 -31.54 12.71 -13.85
C ASP A 411 -30.19 12.14 -13.38
N ASP A 412 -30.06 11.85 -12.08
CA ASP A 412 -28.86 11.26 -11.45
C ASP A 412 -29.23 10.01 -10.64
N PRO A 413 -29.29 8.82 -11.27
CA PRO A 413 -29.73 7.59 -10.62
C PRO A 413 -28.60 6.81 -9.92
N THR A 414 -27.33 7.24 -10.03
CA THR A 414 -26.17 6.48 -9.56
C THR A 414 -25.51 7.11 -8.34
N LEU A 415 -24.88 6.27 -7.50
CA LEU A 415 -24.05 6.73 -6.38
C LEU A 415 -22.83 7.51 -6.88
N ARG A 416 -22.38 8.46 -6.06
CA ARG A 416 -21.18 9.24 -6.36
C ARG A 416 -19.97 8.48 -5.82
N THR A 417 -18.97 8.33 -6.66
CA THR A 417 -17.70 7.66 -6.33
C THR A 417 -16.51 8.60 -6.53
N VAL A 418 -15.29 8.10 -6.30
CA VAL A 418 -14.03 8.81 -6.55
C VAL A 418 -13.83 8.96 -8.05
N LYS A 419 -13.49 10.17 -8.50
CA LYS A 419 -13.23 10.46 -9.91
C LYS A 419 -11.75 10.57 -10.22
N VAL A 420 -11.41 10.41 -11.50
CA VAL A 420 -10.03 10.48 -12.02
C VAL A 420 -9.39 11.87 -11.81
N ASP A 421 -10.19 12.93 -11.81
CA ASP A 421 -9.74 14.32 -11.65
C ASP A 421 -9.45 14.72 -10.20
N GLU A 422 -9.71 13.84 -9.23
CA GLU A 422 -9.40 14.09 -7.82
C GLU A 422 -7.88 14.05 -7.57
N SER A 423 -7.36 15.02 -6.81
CA SER A 423 -5.93 15.15 -6.50
C SER A 423 -5.34 13.91 -5.82
N LEU A 424 -6.15 13.23 -5.01
CA LEU A 424 -5.82 11.99 -4.32
C LEU A 424 -5.38 10.88 -5.30
N VAL A 425 -6.13 10.69 -6.39
CA VAL A 425 -5.84 9.67 -7.41
C VAL A 425 -4.50 9.97 -8.07
N SER A 426 -4.32 11.23 -8.49
CA SER A 426 -3.06 11.69 -9.09
C SER A 426 -1.87 11.48 -8.15
N GLU A 427 -2.04 11.71 -6.84
CA GLU A 427 -1.00 11.47 -5.85
C GLU A 427 -0.61 9.99 -5.74
N TYR A 428 -1.58 9.07 -5.68
CA TYR A 428 -1.32 7.64 -5.61
C TYR A 428 -0.63 7.11 -6.87
N VAL A 429 -1.09 7.52 -8.04
CA VAL A 429 -0.48 7.16 -9.32
C VAL A 429 0.95 7.70 -9.40
N ASN A 430 1.18 8.96 -9.06
CA ASN A 430 2.50 9.59 -9.11
C ASN A 430 3.49 8.96 -8.11
N LYS A 431 3.04 8.58 -6.91
CA LYS A 431 3.88 7.84 -5.96
C LYS A 431 4.28 6.47 -6.52
N THR A 432 3.34 5.76 -7.13
CA THR A 432 3.60 4.46 -7.77
C THR A 432 4.55 4.61 -8.96
N ALA A 433 4.43 5.67 -9.76
CA ALA A 433 5.32 5.96 -10.88
C ALA A 433 6.77 6.11 -10.43
N ARG A 434 7.01 6.85 -9.34
CA ARG A 434 8.36 7.01 -8.76
C ARG A 434 8.97 5.68 -8.33
N ILE A 435 8.15 4.80 -7.74
CA ILE A 435 8.59 3.45 -7.34
C ILE A 435 8.92 2.65 -8.60
N PHE A 436 8.06 2.66 -9.62
CA PHE A 436 8.30 2.01 -10.89
C PHE A 436 9.62 2.47 -11.54
N ASP A 437 9.84 3.77 -11.67
CA ASP A 437 11.05 4.36 -12.25
C ASP A 437 12.32 3.93 -11.51
N SER A 438 12.28 3.90 -10.17
CA SER A 438 13.41 3.44 -9.35
C SER A 438 13.73 1.95 -9.52
N ASN A 439 12.76 1.16 -10.00
CA ASN A 439 12.90 -0.27 -10.28
C ASN A 439 13.21 -0.56 -11.76
N VAL A 440 13.13 0.41 -12.67
CA VAL A 440 13.51 0.21 -14.08
C VAL A 440 15.04 0.18 -14.25
N VAL A 441 15.78 0.81 -13.35
CA VAL A 441 17.25 0.97 -13.42
C VAL A 441 17.98 -0.38 -13.38
N GLY A 442 17.60 -1.28 -12.48
CA GLY A 442 18.23 -2.60 -12.31
C GLY A 442 18.18 -3.46 -13.57
N PRO A 443 17.01 -3.66 -14.21
CA PRO A 443 16.91 -4.37 -15.47
C PRO A 443 17.79 -3.79 -16.58
N GLN A 444 17.86 -2.47 -16.69
CA GLN A 444 18.75 -1.79 -17.66
C GLN A 444 20.22 -2.06 -17.37
N LYS A 445 20.63 -2.00 -16.10
CA LYS A 445 22.00 -2.34 -15.68
C LYS A 445 22.34 -3.80 -15.96
N TYR A 446 21.40 -4.73 -15.76
CA TYR A 446 21.63 -6.15 -15.99
C TYR A 446 21.99 -6.46 -17.46
N LEU A 447 21.54 -5.66 -18.43
CA LEU A 447 21.96 -5.80 -19.83
C LEU A 447 23.49 -5.67 -20.01
N ASN A 448 24.22 -5.02 -19.09
CA ASN A 448 25.67 -4.95 -19.14
C ASN A 448 26.33 -6.34 -19.10
N VAL A 449 25.69 -7.32 -18.46
CA VAL A 449 26.17 -8.71 -18.39
C VAL A 449 26.23 -9.34 -19.79
N TYR A 450 25.37 -8.91 -20.71
CA TYR A 450 25.31 -9.40 -22.09
C TYR A 450 26.21 -8.63 -23.07
N LYS A 451 26.82 -7.50 -22.66
CA LYS A 451 27.71 -6.71 -23.53
C LYS A 451 28.89 -7.52 -24.08
N LYS A 452 29.40 -8.50 -23.32
CA LYS A 452 30.46 -9.41 -23.77
C LYS A 452 30.08 -10.29 -24.96
N TYR A 453 28.79 -10.37 -25.30
CA TYR A 453 28.26 -11.15 -26.43
C TYR A 453 27.75 -10.25 -27.57
N SER A 454 28.10 -8.96 -27.57
CA SER A 454 27.67 -7.99 -28.59
C SER A 454 27.98 -8.44 -30.01
N ASP A 455 29.06 -9.19 -30.20
CA ASP A 455 29.55 -9.61 -31.50
C ASP A 455 28.57 -10.60 -32.19
N LEU A 456 27.78 -11.33 -31.40
CA LEU A 456 26.70 -12.19 -31.89
C LEU A 456 25.45 -11.40 -32.29
N LEU A 457 25.31 -10.16 -31.82
CA LEU A 457 24.13 -9.30 -32.07
C LEU A 457 24.34 -8.32 -33.21
N ASN A 458 25.57 -7.83 -33.41
CA ASN A 458 25.91 -6.77 -34.37
C ASN A 458 26.47 -7.28 -35.72
N ASN A 459 26.36 -8.59 -36.00
CA ASN A 459 26.94 -9.29 -37.15
C ASN A 459 28.48 -9.29 -37.24
N SER A 460 29.21 -8.76 -36.25
CA SER A 460 30.68 -8.79 -36.26
C SER A 460 31.20 -10.22 -36.25
N ALA A 461 30.61 -11.11 -35.45
CA ALA A 461 31.04 -12.50 -35.40
C ALA A 461 30.80 -13.24 -36.74
N GLU A 462 29.73 -12.90 -37.47
CA GLU A 462 29.46 -13.44 -38.80
C GLU A 462 30.47 -12.93 -39.84
N GLN A 463 30.84 -11.66 -39.74
CA GLN A 463 31.86 -11.05 -40.60
C GLN A 463 33.24 -11.66 -40.34
N ASP A 464 33.62 -11.82 -39.07
CA ASP A 464 34.88 -12.45 -38.67
C ASP A 464 35.02 -13.89 -39.19
N ILE A 465 33.93 -14.66 -39.16
CA ILE A 465 33.91 -16.02 -39.74
C ILE A 465 34.00 -15.95 -41.26
N THR A 466 33.31 -15.01 -41.90
CA THR A 466 33.33 -14.87 -43.35
C THR A 466 34.70 -14.43 -43.87
N ASP A 467 35.41 -13.57 -43.14
CA ASP A 467 36.76 -13.14 -43.49
C ASP A 467 37.78 -14.24 -43.23
N PHE A 468 37.64 -15.01 -42.15
CA PHE A 468 38.42 -16.23 -41.91
C PHE A 468 38.26 -17.23 -43.08
N LEU A 469 37.03 -17.46 -43.57
CA LEU A 469 36.79 -18.40 -44.68
C LEU A 469 37.37 -17.93 -46.05
N LYS A 470 37.75 -16.66 -46.20
CA LYS A 470 38.39 -16.16 -47.45
C LYS A 470 39.90 -16.45 -47.51
N GLU A 471 40.53 -16.64 -46.35
CA GLU A 471 41.94 -16.92 -46.24
C GLU A 471 42.18 -18.43 -46.16
N SER A 472 43.37 -18.89 -46.56
CA SER A 472 43.74 -20.31 -46.44
C SER A 472 44.24 -20.60 -45.03
N HIS A 473 43.52 -21.43 -44.28
CA HIS A 473 43.86 -21.80 -42.91
C HIS A 473 44.12 -23.30 -42.76
N SER A 474 44.79 -23.68 -41.67
CA SER A 474 45.03 -25.09 -41.34
C SER A 474 43.83 -25.70 -40.59
N LEU A 475 43.68 -27.02 -40.61
CA LEU A 475 42.64 -27.70 -39.81
C LEU A 475 42.77 -27.44 -38.30
N ASP A 476 43.98 -27.19 -37.80
CA ASP A 476 44.22 -26.80 -36.41
C ASP A 476 43.62 -25.42 -36.08
N ASP A 477 43.65 -24.48 -37.04
CA ASP A 477 43.03 -23.17 -36.89
C ASP A 477 41.49 -23.27 -36.89
N PHE A 478 40.91 -24.13 -37.74
CA PHE A 478 39.49 -24.46 -37.71
C PHE A 478 39.07 -25.09 -36.38
N THR A 479 39.86 -26.05 -35.88
CA THR A 479 39.66 -26.70 -34.57
C THR A 479 39.58 -25.66 -33.46
N LYS A 480 40.57 -24.75 -33.37
CA LYS A 480 40.58 -23.67 -32.37
C LYS A 480 39.36 -22.76 -32.49
N LYS A 481 38.95 -22.37 -33.70
CA LYS A 481 37.81 -21.48 -33.91
C LYS A 481 36.48 -22.16 -33.52
N ILE A 482 36.31 -23.44 -33.88
CA ILE A 482 35.14 -24.25 -33.51
C ILE A 482 35.07 -24.47 -31.99
N ASP A 483 36.19 -24.75 -31.34
CA ASP A 483 36.25 -24.92 -29.89
C ASP A 483 35.92 -23.62 -29.15
N CYS A 484 36.42 -22.48 -29.63
CA CYS A 484 36.06 -21.16 -29.11
C CYS A 484 34.55 -20.90 -29.19
N LEU A 485 33.90 -21.18 -30.32
CA LEU A 485 32.45 -21.04 -30.48
C LEU A 485 31.67 -22.02 -29.59
N THR A 486 32.17 -23.24 -29.44
CA THR A 486 31.57 -24.25 -28.57
C THR A 486 31.64 -23.85 -27.11
N LYS A 487 32.77 -23.28 -26.68
CA LYS A 487 32.95 -22.73 -25.34
C LYS A 487 32.03 -21.53 -25.11
N LEU A 488 31.94 -20.61 -26.07
CA LEU A 488 31.03 -19.46 -26.02
C LEU A 488 29.57 -19.90 -25.85
N LYS A 489 29.11 -20.89 -26.62
CA LYS A 489 27.76 -21.45 -26.48
C LYS A 489 27.53 -22.03 -25.09
N LYS A 490 28.49 -22.80 -24.54
CA LYS A 490 28.38 -23.37 -23.19
C LYS A 490 28.34 -22.29 -22.11
N GLU A 491 29.11 -21.22 -22.27
CA GLU A 491 29.11 -20.07 -21.38
C GLU A 491 27.74 -19.38 -21.37
N ILE A 492 27.16 -19.12 -22.54
CA ILE A 492 25.81 -18.53 -22.66
C ILE A 492 24.75 -19.46 -22.07
N ALA A 493 24.84 -20.77 -22.32
CA ALA A 493 23.90 -21.75 -21.77
C ALA A 493 23.96 -21.87 -20.23
N SER A 494 25.07 -21.44 -19.60
CA SER A 494 25.24 -21.40 -18.14
C SER A 494 24.73 -20.11 -17.49
N MET A 495 24.26 -19.15 -18.28
CA MET A 495 23.69 -17.89 -17.79
C MET A 495 22.36 -18.11 -17.08
N HIS A 496 22.02 -17.22 -16.16
CA HIS A 496 20.73 -17.24 -15.45
C HIS A 496 19.55 -17.19 -16.45
N VAL A 497 18.57 -18.06 -16.22
CA VAL A 497 17.32 -18.10 -16.98
C VAL A 497 16.36 -17.02 -16.47
N THR A 498 16.23 -16.92 -15.16
CA THR A 498 15.44 -15.90 -14.48
C THR A 498 16.31 -15.07 -13.54
N VAL A 499 16.02 -13.78 -13.43
CA VAL A 499 16.84 -12.83 -12.66
C VAL A 499 15.95 -11.96 -11.78
N PRO A 500 15.92 -12.17 -10.45
CA PRO A 500 15.14 -11.36 -9.53
C PRO A 500 15.76 -9.98 -9.32
N LEU A 501 14.97 -8.92 -9.52
CA LEU A 501 15.35 -7.51 -9.45
C LEU A 501 14.28 -6.67 -8.75
N ALA A 502 14.13 -6.89 -7.43
CA ALA A 502 13.11 -6.26 -6.59
C ALA A 502 11.68 -6.40 -7.16
N MET A 503 11.12 -5.36 -7.79
CA MET A 503 9.78 -5.39 -8.39
C MET A 503 9.69 -6.31 -9.61
N PHE A 504 10.78 -6.47 -10.36
CA PHE A 504 10.78 -7.20 -11.64
C PHE A 504 11.54 -8.53 -11.53
N CYS A 505 11.09 -9.53 -12.28
CA CYS A 505 11.83 -10.74 -12.60
C CYS A 505 12.12 -10.72 -14.10
N LEU A 506 13.40 -10.70 -14.50
CA LEU A 506 13.72 -10.83 -15.92
C LEU A 506 13.69 -12.28 -16.34
N ASP A 507 12.99 -12.57 -17.43
CA ASP A 507 13.05 -13.84 -18.14
C ASP A 507 14.00 -13.69 -19.34
N ALA A 508 15.18 -14.29 -19.20
CA ALA A 508 16.24 -14.28 -20.21
C ALA A 508 16.31 -15.58 -21.01
N LEU A 509 15.36 -16.51 -20.84
CA LEU A 509 15.39 -17.84 -21.47
C LEU A 509 15.53 -17.72 -22.99
N LYS A 510 14.62 -16.98 -23.61
CA LYS A 510 14.57 -16.81 -25.08
C LYS A 510 15.81 -16.10 -25.61
N LEU A 511 16.32 -15.10 -24.89
CA LEU A 511 17.56 -14.40 -25.24
C LEU A 511 18.74 -15.37 -25.23
N ASN A 512 18.89 -16.17 -24.17
CA ASN A 512 19.98 -17.13 -24.03
C ASN A 512 19.91 -18.21 -25.13
N GLU A 513 18.72 -18.72 -25.44
CA GLU A 513 18.49 -19.67 -26.54
C GLU A 513 18.88 -19.09 -27.90
N GLU A 514 18.45 -17.86 -28.19
CA GLU A 514 18.76 -17.18 -29.45
C GLU A 514 20.27 -16.94 -29.61
N LEU A 515 20.95 -16.47 -28.57
CA LEU A 515 22.41 -16.30 -28.58
C LEU A 515 23.15 -17.64 -28.75
N CYS A 516 22.68 -18.70 -28.10
CA CYS A 516 23.21 -20.06 -28.30
C CYS A 516 23.03 -20.55 -29.74
N ASN A 517 21.87 -20.29 -30.34
CA ASN A 517 21.56 -20.65 -31.71
C ASN A 517 22.45 -19.90 -32.71
N ARG A 518 22.73 -18.61 -32.46
CA ARG A 518 23.67 -17.83 -33.28
C ARG A 518 25.09 -18.38 -33.22
N ALA A 519 25.61 -18.64 -32.04
CA ALA A 519 26.93 -19.27 -31.88
C ALA A 519 26.99 -20.65 -32.59
N GLN A 520 25.90 -21.42 -32.54
CA GLN A 520 25.79 -22.69 -33.25
C GLN A 520 25.77 -22.53 -34.77
N LYS A 521 25.06 -21.53 -35.31
CA LYS A 521 25.05 -21.23 -36.76
C LYS A 521 26.45 -20.90 -37.28
N LEU A 522 27.20 -20.06 -36.55
CA LEU A 522 28.60 -19.75 -36.88
C LEU A 522 29.47 -21.01 -36.89
N LYS A 523 29.29 -21.89 -35.91
CA LYS A 523 30.00 -23.17 -35.82
C LYS A 523 29.69 -24.06 -37.03
N ASN A 524 28.41 -24.17 -37.39
CA ASN A 524 27.96 -24.96 -38.54
C ASN A 524 28.53 -24.43 -39.85
N LYS A 525 28.62 -23.11 -40.03
CA LYS A 525 29.20 -22.48 -41.23
C LYS A 525 30.66 -22.88 -41.47
N LEU A 526 31.47 -22.97 -40.41
CA LEU A 526 32.84 -23.46 -40.49
C LEU A 526 32.91 -24.95 -40.88
N ILE A 527 32.03 -25.76 -40.31
CA ILE A 527 31.97 -27.21 -40.59
C ILE A 527 31.52 -27.45 -42.03
N GLU A 528 30.46 -26.76 -42.48
CA GLU A 528 29.93 -26.86 -43.85
C GLU A 528 30.99 -26.50 -44.90
N PHE A 529 31.80 -25.46 -44.65
CA PHE A 529 32.91 -25.10 -45.53
C PHE A 529 33.93 -26.24 -45.69
N GLU A 530 34.37 -26.85 -44.60
CA GLU A 530 35.32 -27.98 -44.66
C GLU A 530 34.70 -29.25 -45.28
N VAL A 531 33.39 -29.46 -45.09
CA VAL A 531 32.64 -30.53 -45.77
C VAL A 531 32.65 -30.31 -47.29
N ASP A 532 32.37 -29.08 -47.74
CA ASP A 532 32.32 -28.74 -49.16
C ASP A 532 33.72 -28.79 -49.80
N GLU A 533 34.76 -28.28 -49.13
CA GLU A 533 36.15 -28.41 -49.56
C GLU A 533 36.57 -29.88 -49.70
N ASN A 534 36.24 -30.73 -48.70
CA ASN A 534 36.53 -32.16 -48.78
C ASN A 534 35.76 -32.85 -49.92
N ARG A 535 34.51 -32.44 -50.15
CA ARG A 535 33.67 -32.98 -51.23
C ARG A 535 34.22 -32.60 -52.61
N GLU A 536 34.64 -31.36 -52.82
CA GLU A 536 35.23 -30.92 -54.09
C GLU A 536 36.60 -31.56 -54.34
N LEU A 537 37.44 -31.71 -53.31
CA LEU A 537 38.69 -32.45 -53.41
C LEU A 537 38.45 -33.91 -53.85
N ASN A 538 37.51 -34.60 -53.21
CA ASN A 538 37.16 -35.97 -53.58
C ASN A 538 36.61 -36.08 -55.01
N LYS A 539 35.74 -35.15 -55.45
CA LYS A 539 35.27 -35.10 -56.84
C LYS A 539 36.41 -34.88 -57.83
N SER A 540 37.34 -33.98 -57.52
CA SER A 540 38.52 -33.71 -58.35
C SER A 540 39.42 -34.94 -58.48
N ILE A 541 39.69 -35.65 -57.37
CA ILE A 541 40.46 -36.90 -57.36
C ILE A 541 39.79 -37.94 -58.26
N CYS A 542 38.49 -38.17 -58.07
CA CYS A 542 37.72 -39.11 -58.89
C CYS A 542 37.77 -38.75 -60.39
N ASN A 543 37.59 -37.47 -60.72
CA ASN A 543 37.69 -36.99 -62.10
C ASN A 543 39.08 -37.20 -62.71
N GLN A 544 40.15 -36.96 -61.95
CA GLN A 544 41.52 -37.20 -62.43
C GLN A 544 41.79 -38.69 -62.66
N TYR A 545 41.31 -39.58 -61.78
CA TYR A 545 41.39 -41.02 -62.02
C TYR A 545 40.57 -41.46 -63.23
N ASN A 546 39.38 -40.90 -63.46
CA ASN A 546 38.58 -41.16 -64.65
C ASN A 546 39.31 -40.72 -65.92
N ILE A 547 39.91 -39.52 -65.94
CA ILE A 547 40.71 -39.04 -67.08
C ILE A 547 41.89 -39.99 -67.36
N ILE A 548 42.58 -40.49 -66.33
CA ILE A 548 43.65 -41.47 -66.50
C ILE A 548 43.10 -42.77 -67.09
N ALA A 549 41.97 -43.27 -66.57
CA ALA A 549 41.33 -44.48 -67.04
C ALA A 549 40.88 -44.38 -68.51
N ASP A 550 40.26 -43.27 -68.89
CA ASP A 550 39.82 -42.99 -70.26
C ASP A 550 41.03 -42.94 -71.21
N LYS A 551 42.08 -42.19 -70.85
CA LYS A 551 43.30 -42.04 -71.65
C LYS A 551 44.04 -43.37 -71.86
N VAL A 552 44.09 -44.23 -70.83
CA VAL A 552 44.70 -45.56 -70.92
C VAL A 552 43.86 -46.54 -71.75
N SER A 553 42.55 -46.28 -71.87
CA SER A 553 41.62 -47.13 -72.63
C SER A 553 41.56 -46.78 -74.13
N GLU A 554 42.13 -45.65 -74.55
CA GLU A 554 42.24 -45.26 -75.97
C GLU A 554 43.19 -46.20 -76.71
N VAL A 555 42.74 -46.75 -77.85
CA VAL A 555 43.56 -47.60 -78.73
C VAL A 555 44.31 -46.70 -79.72
N PRO A 556 45.65 -46.59 -79.66
CA PRO A 556 46.40 -45.68 -80.54
C PRO A 556 46.33 -46.15 -82.00
N LEU A 557 46.07 -45.22 -82.93
CA LEU A 557 45.87 -45.51 -84.35
C LEU A 557 47.15 -45.34 -85.18
N ASN A 558 48.16 -44.66 -84.65
CA ASN A 558 49.46 -44.44 -85.30
C ASN A 558 50.63 -44.49 -84.29
N THR A 559 51.87 -44.58 -84.80
CA THR A 559 53.08 -44.69 -83.98
C THR A 559 53.36 -43.44 -83.13
N GLU A 560 52.89 -42.27 -83.54
CA GLU A 560 53.04 -41.00 -82.80
C GLU A 560 52.16 -40.98 -81.54
N GLU A 561 50.88 -41.35 -81.68
CA GLU A 561 49.92 -41.54 -80.58
C GLU A 561 50.37 -42.64 -79.60
N LEU A 562 51.02 -43.71 -80.08
CA LEU A 562 51.59 -44.75 -79.22
C LEU A 562 52.72 -44.19 -78.33
N VAL A 563 53.59 -43.34 -78.88
CA VAL A 563 54.69 -42.73 -78.14
C VAL A 563 54.16 -41.71 -77.13
N GLU A 564 53.16 -40.90 -77.50
CA GLU A 564 52.48 -39.97 -76.59
C GLU A 564 51.77 -40.68 -75.44
N LEU A 565 51.06 -41.78 -75.71
CA LEU A 565 50.40 -42.59 -74.70
C LEU A 565 51.42 -43.23 -73.74
N THR A 566 52.56 -43.70 -74.27
CA THR A 566 53.64 -44.29 -73.45
C THR A 566 54.29 -43.23 -72.55
N ALA A 567 54.51 -42.01 -73.06
CA ALA A 567 55.02 -40.89 -72.28
C ALA A 567 54.01 -40.43 -71.21
N TYR A 568 52.71 -40.40 -71.55
CA TYR A 568 51.64 -40.09 -70.61
C TYR A 568 51.53 -41.15 -69.50
N LEU A 569 51.55 -42.44 -69.83
CA LEU A 569 51.53 -43.55 -68.86
C LEU A 569 52.69 -43.44 -67.86
N LYS A 570 53.88 -43.13 -68.36
CA LYS A 570 55.06 -42.93 -67.51
C LYS A 570 54.88 -41.73 -66.57
N LYS A 571 54.40 -40.59 -67.08
CA LYS A 571 54.09 -39.39 -66.26
C LYS A 571 52.97 -39.65 -65.26
N ALA A 572 51.93 -40.38 -65.67
CA ALA A 572 50.80 -40.73 -64.83
C ALA A 572 51.23 -41.63 -63.67
N SER A 573 52.04 -42.67 -63.93
CA SER A 573 52.48 -43.59 -62.89
C SER A 573 53.55 -43.00 -61.96
N GLU A 574 54.51 -42.24 -62.49
CA GLU A 574 55.65 -41.72 -61.71
C GLU A 574 55.33 -40.43 -60.96
N VAL A 575 54.35 -39.64 -61.41
CA VAL A 575 54.05 -38.31 -60.82
C VAL A 575 52.59 -38.18 -60.43
N THR A 576 51.66 -38.38 -61.35
CA THR A 576 50.25 -38.05 -61.13
C THR A 576 49.59 -38.95 -60.08
N VAL A 577 49.83 -40.26 -60.10
CA VAL A 577 49.28 -41.22 -59.13
C VAL A 577 49.84 -40.98 -57.72
N PHE A 578 51.13 -40.65 -57.58
CA PHE A 578 51.70 -40.31 -56.28
C PHE A 578 51.10 -39.02 -55.71
N LYS A 579 50.86 -38.02 -56.57
CA LYS A 579 50.13 -36.79 -56.20
C LYS A 579 48.70 -37.11 -55.74
N LEU A 580 47.95 -37.90 -56.51
CA LEU A 580 46.59 -38.31 -56.15
C LEU A 580 46.54 -39.11 -54.84
N ARG A 581 47.52 -39.98 -54.56
CA ARG A 581 47.62 -40.68 -53.27
C ARG A 581 47.82 -39.73 -52.10
N ARG A 582 48.60 -38.67 -52.29
CA ARG A 582 48.78 -37.63 -51.28
C ARG A 582 47.48 -36.84 -51.06
N GLU A 583 46.79 -36.45 -52.13
CA GLU A 583 45.49 -35.77 -52.07
C GLU A 583 44.42 -36.65 -51.39
N ILE A 584 44.40 -37.97 -51.64
CA ILE A 584 43.54 -38.93 -50.91
C ILE A 584 43.86 -38.94 -49.42
N SER A 585 45.15 -38.93 -49.06
CA SER A 585 45.57 -38.94 -47.64
C SER A 585 45.14 -37.65 -46.93
N GLU A 586 45.20 -36.52 -47.64
CA GLU A 586 44.73 -35.22 -47.16
C GLU A 586 43.19 -35.18 -47.01
N ALA A 587 42.45 -35.73 -47.97
CA ALA A 587 41.00 -35.89 -47.87
C ALA A 587 40.58 -36.81 -46.70
N ALA A 588 41.34 -37.89 -46.46
CA ALA A 588 41.12 -38.79 -45.33
C ALA A 588 41.38 -38.08 -43.99
N TYR A 589 42.45 -37.30 -43.88
CA TYR A 589 42.75 -36.51 -42.69
C TYR A 589 41.67 -35.45 -42.40
N ARG A 590 41.18 -34.76 -43.44
CA ARG A 590 40.06 -33.82 -43.31
C ARG A 590 38.75 -34.51 -42.93
N LEU A 591 38.51 -35.74 -43.42
CA LEU A 591 37.36 -36.54 -43.01
C LEU A 591 37.42 -36.94 -41.54
N GLU A 592 38.59 -37.33 -41.03
CA GLU A 592 38.79 -37.66 -39.60
C GLU A 592 38.44 -36.44 -38.72
N PHE A 593 38.94 -35.26 -39.07
CA PHE A 593 38.53 -34.00 -38.43
C PHE A 593 37.01 -33.78 -38.47
N LEU A 594 36.37 -33.97 -39.63
CA LEU A 594 34.92 -33.79 -39.75
C LEU A 594 34.12 -34.81 -38.92
N MET A 595 34.63 -36.02 -38.68
CA MET A 595 33.96 -37.00 -37.82
C MET A 595 33.91 -36.56 -36.34
N ASP A 596 34.87 -35.76 -35.89
CA ASP A 596 34.91 -35.25 -34.51
C ASP A 596 33.96 -34.06 -34.30
N TYR A 597 33.69 -33.29 -35.36
CA TYR A 597 32.99 -31.99 -35.25
C TYR A 597 31.63 -31.92 -35.97
N ALA A 598 31.41 -32.69 -37.03
CA ALA A 598 30.16 -32.73 -37.76
C ALA A 598 29.20 -33.74 -37.13
N ASP A 599 28.01 -33.26 -36.71
CA ASP A 599 26.86 -34.14 -36.47
C ASP A 599 26.37 -34.65 -37.82
N LEU A 600 27.07 -35.65 -38.38
CA LEU A 600 26.69 -36.30 -39.63
C LEU A 600 25.28 -36.89 -39.45
N PRO A 601 24.28 -36.46 -40.25
CA PRO A 601 22.97 -37.10 -40.23
C PRO A 601 23.16 -38.59 -40.44
N CYS A 602 22.44 -39.40 -39.65
CA CYS A 602 22.56 -40.86 -39.58
C CYS A 602 22.35 -41.62 -40.91
N MET A 603 22.21 -40.95 -42.05
CA MET A 603 22.13 -41.55 -43.39
C MET A 603 23.48 -41.94 -44.01
N PHE A 604 24.63 -41.54 -43.46
CA PHE A 604 25.95 -41.89 -44.03
C PHE A 604 26.69 -43.04 -43.35
N LYS A 605 26.10 -43.69 -42.32
CA LYS A 605 26.72 -44.85 -41.64
C LYS A 605 26.72 -46.16 -42.46
N ASN A 606 26.19 -46.16 -43.70
CA ASN A 606 26.08 -47.35 -44.55
C ASN A 606 26.95 -47.31 -45.83
N MET A 607 28.12 -46.67 -45.81
CA MET A 607 29.12 -46.80 -46.89
C MET A 607 30.56 -46.86 -46.36
N VAL A 608 30.81 -47.76 -45.40
CA VAL A 608 32.14 -48.36 -45.17
C VAL A 608 32.00 -49.87 -45.21
#